data_AF-A0A2E7JLN3-F1
#
_entry.id   AF-A0A2E7JLN3-F1
#
_cell.length_a   1.000
_cell.length_b   1.000
_cell.length_c   1.000
_cell.angle_alpha   90.00
_cell.angle_beta   90.00
_cell.angle_gamma   90.00
#
_symmetry.space_group_name_H-M   'P 1'
#
loop_
_entity.id
_entity.type
_entity.pdbx_description
1 polymer ?
#
loop_
_entity_poly.entity_id
_entity_poly.type
_entity_poly.pdbx_seq_one_letter_code
_entity_poly.pdbx_strand_id
1 'polypeptide(L)'
;MLFAEWATRKRGIKIESVSEDFPDCIAWFRTGGGEQKKRIEFEYKSINFDRHKHSRRGVDCIVCWEHNWPNSPEHIEIIELRALYEVGRNAWIQPVGEEFKDQLTMRKQTFDWSVSRNAKQGDLILFYLTKPDGLIHDIFRVIGPVKSKKAAHRNASGKDFFASVRRV
;
A
#
# COMPACT_ATOMS: atom_id res chain seq x y z
N MET A 1 9.82 -3.60 -14.98
CA MET A 1 8.42 -3.79 -14.56
C MET A 1 8.41 -4.61 -13.26
N LEU A 2 7.73 -4.16 -12.19
CA LEU A 2 7.73 -4.83 -10.87
C LEU A 2 7.30 -6.31 -10.96
N PHE A 3 6.28 -6.61 -11.75
CA PHE A 3 5.85 -7.99 -11.98
C PHE A 3 6.98 -8.90 -12.47
N ALA A 4 7.86 -8.42 -13.36
CA ALA A 4 8.97 -9.22 -13.87
C ALA A 4 10.02 -9.54 -12.80
N GLU A 5 10.30 -8.62 -11.89
CA GLU A 5 11.19 -8.86 -10.75
C GLU A 5 10.56 -9.90 -9.81
N TRP A 6 9.30 -9.73 -9.44
CA TRP A 6 8.57 -10.69 -8.61
C TRP A 6 8.51 -12.08 -9.26
N ALA A 7 8.19 -12.15 -10.55
CA ALA A 7 8.13 -13.38 -11.35
C ALA A 7 9.50 -14.08 -11.40
N THR A 8 10.60 -13.34 -11.53
CA THR A 8 11.97 -13.89 -11.52
C THR A 8 12.33 -14.46 -10.15
N ARG A 9 11.90 -13.81 -9.06
CA ARG A 9 12.15 -14.28 -7.69
C ARG A 9 11.31 -15.49 -7.31
N LYS A 10 10.11 -15.62 -7.88
CA LYS A 10 9.25 -16.79 -7.74
C LYS A 10 9.69 -17.88 -8.72
N ARG A 11 10.26 -18.97 -8.20
CA ARG A 11 10.54 -20.17 -9.01
C ARG A 11 9.23 -20.68 -9.63
N GLY A 12 9.03 -20.45 -10.94
CA GLY A 12 7.89 -20.98 -11.67
C GLY A 12 7.09 -19.99 -12.51
N ILE A 13 7.54 -18.76 -12.75
CA ILE A 13 6.90 -17.87 -13.74
C ILE A 13 7.91 -17.49 -14.83
N LYS A 14 7.55 -17.71 -16.09
CA LYS A 14 8.36 -17.35 -17.26
C LYS A 14 7.59 -16.40 -18.16
N ILE A 15 8.07 -15.16 -18.31
CA ILE A 15 7.47 -14.18 -19.22
C ILE A 15 7.83 -14.58 -20.67
N GLU A 16 6.81 -14.68 -21.52
CA GLU A 16 6.94 -14.95 -22.96
C GLU A 16 7.01 -13.64 -23.74
N SER A 17 6.08 -12.72 -23.50
CA SER A 17 6.04 -11.42 -24.16
C SER A 17 5.38 -10.35 -23.29
N VAL A 18 5.69 -9.09 -23.60
CA VAL A 18 5.02 -7.89 -23.09
C VAL A 18 4.69 -7.02 -24.31
N SER A 19 3.48 -6.48 -24.35
CA SER A 19 2.91 -5.72 -25.47
C SER A 19 2.23 -4.45 -24.97
N GLU A 20 2.03 -3.47 -25.85
CA GLU A 20 1.12 -2.34 -25.63
C GLU A 20 -0.33 -2.65 -26.05
N ASP A 21 -0.51 -3.75 -26.80
CA ASP A 21 -1.81 -4.26 -27.23
C ASP A 21 -2.35 -5.30 -26.24
N PHE A 22 -3.68 -5.41 -26.18
CA PHE A 22 -4.37 -6.42 -25.39
C PHE A 22 -4.08 -7.86 -25.90
N PRO A 23 -3.64 -8.80 -25.04
CA PRO A 23 -3.33 -8.61 -23.62
C PRO A 23 -1.92 -8.05 -23.38
N ASP A 24 -1.74 -7.26 -22.32
CA ASP A 24 -0.47 -6.58 -22.02
C ASP A 24 0.73 -7.53 -21.86
N CYS A 25 0.50 -8.76 -21.39
CA CYS A 25 1.56 -9.73 -21.19
C CYS A 25 1.10 -11.18 -21.37
N ILE A 26 2.02 -12.01 -21.83
CA ILE A 26 1.86 -13.45 -21.87
C ILE A 26 2.97 -14.08 -21.01
N ALA A 27 2.59 -14.97 -20.09
CA ALA A 27 3.54 -15.69 -19.26
C ALA A 27 3.10 -17.13 -18.98
N TRP A 28 4.08 -17.98 -18.66
CA TRP A 28 3.89 -19.38 -18.27
C TRP A 28 4.05 -19.53 -16.77
N PHE A 29 3.06 -20.14 -16.13
CA PHE A 29 3.02 -20.42 -14.70
C PHE A 29 3.20 -21.93 -14.49
N ARG A 30 4.24 -22.30 -13.74
CA ARG A 30 4.49 -23.68 -13.33
C ARG A 30 3.57 -24.01 -12.16
N THR A 31 2.66 -24.92 -12.40
CA THR A 31 1.71 -25.45 -11.43
C THR A 31 2.05 -26.91 -11.11
N GLY A 32 1.40 -27.50 -10.10
CA GLY A 32 1.58 -28.93 -9.78
C GLY A 32 1.22 -29.86 -10.94
N GLY A 33 0.39 -29.41 -11.89
CA GLY A 33 -0.03 -30.16 -13.08
C GLY A 33 0.75 -29.84 -14.36
N GLY A 34 1.81 -29.03 -14.30
CA GLY A 34 2.59 -28.59 -15.48
C GLY A 34 2.59 -27.07 -15.69
N GLU A 35 2.98 -26.63 -16.87
CA GLU A 35 3.01 -25.20 -17.21
C GLU A 35 1.68 -24.73 -17.81
N GLN A 36 1.14 -23.63 -17.29
CA GLN A 36 -0.09 -22.99 -17.77
C GLN A 36 0.24 -21.63 -18.39
N LYS A 37 -0.18 -21.42 -19.64
CA LYS A 37 -0.09 -20.12 -20.30
C LYS A 37 -1.18 -19.20 -19.77
N LYS A 38 -0.82 -17.98 -19.37
CA LYS A 38 -1.75 -16.94 -18.92
C LYS A 38 -1.58 -15.67 -19.71
N ARG A 39 -2.72 -15.09 -20.11
CA ARG A 39 -2.87 -13.75 -20.67
C ARG A 39 -3.11 -12.78 -19.52
N ILE A 40 -2.24 -11.79 -19.39
CA ILE A 40 -2.16 -10.91 -18.24
C ILE A 40 -2.45 -9.47 -18.67
N GLU A 41 -3.27 -8.79 -17.88
CA GLU A 41 -3.46 -7.33 -17.93
C GLU A 41 -2.79 -6.67 -16.74
N PHE A 42 -2.14 -5.53 -16.98
CA PHE A 42 -1.54 -4.69 -15.96
C PHE A 42 -2.44 -3.50 -15.66
N GLU A 43 -2.82 -3.37 -14.39
CA GLU A 43 -3.71 -2.28 -13.98
C GLU A 43 -3.19 -1.57 -12.73
N TYR A 44 -3.47 -0.27 -12.61
CA TYR A 44 -3.26 0.40 -11.33
C TYR A 44 -4.23 -0.14 -10.27
N LYS A 45 -5.52 -0.22 -10.62
CA LYS A 45 -6.60 -0.76 -9.79
C LYS A 45 -7.31 -1.88 -10.55
N SER A 46 -7.58 -3.02 -9.92
CA SER A 46 -8.19 -4.15 -10.64
C SER A 46 -9.53 -3.84 -11.32
N ILE A 47 -10.33 -2.89 -10.79
CA ILE A 47 -11.59 -2.46 -11.43
C ILE A 47 -11.39 -1.75 -12.77
N ASN A 48 -10.19 -1.21 -13.04
CA ASN A 48 -9.92 -0.46 -14.27
C ASN A 48 -10.02 -1.35 -15.51
N PHE A 49 -9.64 -2.62 -15.40
CA PHE A 49 -9.81 -3.59 -16.48
C PHE A 49 -11.26 -3.64 -16.97
N ASP A 50 -12.22 -3.66 -16.05
CA ASP A 50 -13.65 -3.65 -16.39
C ASP A 50 -14.07 -2.35 -17.08
N ARG A 51 -13.48 -1.22 -16.67
CA ARG A 51 -13.74 0.10 -17.26
C ARG A 51 -13.18 0.26 -18.66
N HIS A 52 -12.07 -0.42 -18.97
CA HIS A 52 -11.47 -0.44 -20.31
C HIS A 52 -12.29 -1.27 -21.31
N LYS A 53 -13.32 -2.01 -20.84
CA LYS A 53 -14.25 -2.81 -21.67
C LYS A 53 -13.55 -3.87 -22.53
N HIS A 54 -12.36 -4.32 -22.12
CA HIS A 54 -11.73 -5.49 -22.72
C HIS A 54 -12.56 -6.76 -22.48
N SER A 55 -12.40 -7.74 -23.37
CA SER A 55 -13.11 -9.00 -23.24
C SER A 55 -12.57 -9.79 -22.05
N ARG A 56 -13.43 -10.05 -21.05
CA ARG A 56 -13.10 -10.87 -19.88
C ARG A 56 -12.72 -12.31 -20.23
N ARG A 57 -13.06 -12.81 -21.43
CA ARG A 57 -12.64 -14.13 -21.93
C ARG A 57 -11.20 -14.13 -22.49
N GLY A 58 -10.68 -12.94 -22.77
CA GLY A 58 -9.34 -12.71 -23.31
C GLY A 58 -8.24 -12.69 -22.25
N VAL A 59 -8.59 -12.77 -20.97
CA VAL A 59 -7.68 -12.58 -19.83
C VAL A 59 -7.83 -13.72 -18.86
N ASP A 60 -6.70 -14.21 -18.36
CA ASP A 60 -6.63 -15.26 -17.35
C ASP A 60 -6.15 -14.70 -16.00
N CYS A 61 -5.45 -13.57 -16.01
CA CYS A 61 -4.88 -12.95 -14.82
C CYS A 61 -4.85 -11.42 -14.94
N ILE A 62 -5.14 -10.71 -13.85
CA ILE A 62 -4.88 -9.28 -13.71
C ILE A 62 -3.78 -9.11 -12.66
N VAL A 63 -2.71 -8.43 -13.05
CA VAL A 63 -1.67 -8.00 -12.12
C VAL A 63 -1.90 -6.53 -11.83
N CYS A 64 -2.26 -6.20 -10.58
CA CYS A 64 -2.59 -4.83 -10.21
C CYS A 64 -1.77 -4.32 -9.04
N TRP A 65 -1.65 -2.99 -8.93
CA TRP A 65 -1.08 -2.39 -7.73
C TRP A 65 -2.05 -2.52 -6.53
N GLU A 66 -3.33 -2.19 -6.71
CA GLU A 66 -4.37 -2.25 -5.67
C GLU A 66 -5.58 -3.08 -6.16
N HIS A 67 -5.97 -4.13 -5.42
CA HIS A 67 -7.17 -4.87 -5.72
C HIS A 67 -8.41 -4.22 -5.08
N ASN A 68 -9.38 -3.84 -5.92
CA ASN A 68 -10.61 -3.16 -5.49
C ASN A 68 -11.87 -3.60 -6.26
N TRP A 69 -11.83 -4.78 -6.89
CA TRP A 69 -12.93 -5.31 -7.69
C TRP A 69 -13.48 -6.60 -7.07
N PRO A 70 -14.37 -6.50 -6.08
CA PRO A 70 -14.84 -7.68 -5.32
C PRO A 70 -15.70 -8.64 -6.15
N ASN A 71 -16.33 -8.15 -7.22
CA ASN A 71 -17.18 -8.95 -8.11
C ASN A 71 -16.44 -9.33 -9.40
N SER A 72 -15.10 -9.43 -9.36
CA SER A 72 -14.33 -9.92 -10.51
C SER A 72 -14.74 -11.36 -10.85
N PRO A 73 -14.80 -11.73 -12.14
CA PRO A 73 -15.10 -13.10 -12.53
C PRO A 73 -14.15 -14.11 -11.89
N GLU A 74 -14.68 -15.23 -11.40
CA GLU A 74 -13.91 -16.26 -10.68
C GLU A 74 -12.80 -16.89 -11.53
N HIS A 75 -12.93 -16.86 -12.86
CA HIS A 75 -11.92 -17.41 -13.77
C HIS A 75 -10.70 -16.49 -13.94
N ILE A 76 -10.75 -15.24 -13.47
CA ILE A 76 -9.64 -14.29 -13.57
C ILE A 76 -8.89 -14.27 -12.23
N GLU A 77 -7.65 -14.72 -12.24
CA GLU A 77 -6.78 -14.59 -11.07
C GLU A 77 -6.35 -13.14 -10.87
N ILE A 78 -6.36 -12.65 -9.63
CA ILE A 78 -5.86 -11.32 -9.30
C ILE A 78 -4.57 -11.42 -8.48
N ILE A 79 -3.50 -10.81 -8.99
CA ILE A 79 -2.21 -10.68 -8.31
C ILE A 79 -2.02 -9.24 -7.88
N GLU A 80 -2.18 -8.96 -6.58
CA GLU A 80 -1.96 -7.62 -5.99
C GLU A 80 -0.49 -7.40 -5.61
N LEU A 81 0.22 -6.61 -6.41
CA LEU A 81 1.64 -6.33 -6.20
C LEU A 81 1.91 -5.58 -4.88
N ARG A 82 1.05 -4.62 -4.48
CA ARG A 82 1.25 -3.87 -3.23
C ARG A 82 1.32 -4.79 -2.01
N ALA A 83 0.45 -5.81 -1.97
CA ALA A 83 0.45 -6.82 -0.92
C ALA A 83 1.68 -7.73 -1.02
N LEU A 84 2.04 -8.18 -2.22
CA LEU A 84 3.19 -9.07 -2.45
C LEU A 84 4.54 -8.46 -2.09
N TYR A 85 4.71 -7.16 -2.35
CA TYR A 85 5.95 -6.44 -2.03
C TYR A 85 6.02 -5.97 -0.59
N GLU A 86 5.02 -6.34 0.23
CA GLU A 86 4.89 -5.82 1.60
C GLU A 86 5.08 -4.30 1.62
N VAL A 87 4.53 -3.58 0.62
CA VAL A 87 4.52 -2.12 0.63
C VAL A 87 3.44 -1.66 1.62
N GLY A 88 3.59 -2.14 2.85
CA GLY A 88 2.91 -1.76 4.07
C GLY A 88 3.65 -0.61 4.74
N ARG A 89 4.18 0.33 3.95
CA ARG A 89 4.80 1.55 4.45
C ARG A 89 4.30 2.75 3.68
N ASN A 90 3.13 3.25 4.07
CA ASN A 90 2.74 4.60 3.72
C ASN A 90 3.59 5.59 4.52
N ALA A 91 3.85 6.76 3.96
CA ALA A 91 4.43 7.89 4.68
C ALA A 91 3.33 8.91 4.96
N TRP A 92 3.12 9.25 6.23
CA TRP A 92 2.14 10.22 6.68
C TRP A 92 2.85 11.48 7.14
N ILE A 93 2.56 12.63 6.53
CA ILE A 93 3.08 13.90 7.02
C ILE A 93 2.20 14.37 8.16
N GLN A 94 2.80 14.53 9.35
CA GLN A 94 2.13 15.02 10.54
C GLN A 94 2.67 16.41 10.87
N PRO A 95 1.90 17.49 10.66
CA PRO A 95 2.31 18.83 11.06
C PRO A 95 2.33 18.92 12.59
N VAL A 96 3.38 19.52 13.14
CA VAL A 96 3.52 19.81 14.56
C VAL A 96 3.86 21.27 14.78
N GLY A 97 3.02 21.92 15.60
CA GLY A 97 3.19 23.28 16.08
C GLY A 97 4.19 23.38 17.22
N GLU A 98 4.53 24.61 17.60
CA GLU A 98 5.46 24.93 18.69
C GLU A 98 5.11 24.22 19.99
N GLU A 99 3.81 24.12 20.29
CA GLU A 99 3.28 23.61 21.56
C GLU A 99 3.60 22.13 21.83
N PHE A 100 4.00 21.38 20.81
CA PHE A 100 4.40 19.98 20.95
C PHE A 100 5.85 19.69 20.54
N LYS A 101 6.64 20.72 20.19
CA LYS A 101 8.06 20.54 19.81
C LYS A 101 8.85 19.87 20.93
N ASP A 102 8.70 20.34 22.16
CA ASP A 102 9.41 19.77 23.31
C ASP A 102 9.08 18.28 23.52
N GLN A 103 7.81 17.89 23.29
CA GLN A 103 7.40 16.50 23.43
C GLN A 103 8.07 15.58 22.39
N LEU A 104 8.31 16.08 21.18
CA LEU A 104 9.04 15.34 20.13
C LEU A 104 10.55 15.29 20.41
N THR A 105 11.12 16.39 20.89
CA THR A 105 12.57 16.57 21.08
C THR A 105 13.08 15.88 22.36
N MET A 106 12.23 15.73 23.39
CA MET A 106 12.58 15.07 24.65
C MET A 106 12.66 13.53 24.54
N ARG A 107 13.73 13.02 23.91
CA ARG A 107 14.39 11.70 24.10
C ARG A 107 13.53 10.43 24.36
N LYS A 108 12.28 10.33 23.90
CA LYS A 108 11.56 9.05 23.89
C LYS A 108 11.71 8.38 22.52
N GLN A 109 12.41 7.24 22.48
CA GLN A 109 12.47 6.42 21.26
C GLN A 109 11.09 5.87 20.89
N THR A 110 10.16 5.75 21.84
CA THR A 110 8.82 5.21 21.60
C THR A 110 7.77 5.89 22.49
N PHE A 111 6.64 6.26 21.92
CA PHE A 111 5.49 6.85 22.63
C PHE A 111 4.20 6.71 21.81
N ASP A 112 3.04 6.96 22.43
CA ASP A 112 1.76 7.00 21.73
C ASP A 112 1.53 8.39 21.13
N TRP A 113 1.16 8.44 19.85
CA TRP A 113 0.93 9.70 19.14
C TRP A 113 -0.32 9.65 18.27
N SER A 114 -0.86 10.84 17.93
CA SER A 114 -1.96 10.99 16.98
C SER A 114 -1.49 10.64 15.57
N VAL A 115 -2.20 9.75 14.89
CA VAL A 115 -1.87 9.25 13.55
C VAL A 115 -3.07 9.34 12.62
N SER A 116 -2.83 9.22 11.31
CA SER A 116 -3.91 9.07 10.34
C SER A 116 -4.80 7.87 10.70
N ARG A 117 -6.13 8.01 10.55
CA ARG A 117 -7.10 6.92 10.73
C ARG A 117 -6.75 5.66 9.93
N ASN A 118 -6.13 5.85 8.76
CA ASN A 118 -5.80 4.78 7.82
C ASN A 118 -4.36 4.28 7.97
N ALA A 119 -3.59 4.80 8.93
CA ALA A 119 -2.24 4.32 9.20
C ALA A 119 -2.27 2.86 9.64
N LYS A 120 -1.24 2.10 9.26
CA LYS A 120 -1.07 0.70 9.63
C LYS A 120 0.25 0.50 10.33
N GLN A 121 0.34 -0.55 11.15
CA GLN A 121 1.63 -0.98 11.70
C GLN A 121 2.63 -1.21 10.56
N GLY A 122 3.81 -0.58 10.68
CA GLY A 122 4.84 -0.56 9.63
C GLY A 122 4.97 0.78 8.91
N ASP A 123 3.90 1.58 8.83
CA ASP A 123 3.88 2.90 8.19
C ASP A 123 4.86 3.88 8.84
N LEU A 124 5.33 4.85 8.04
CA LEU A 124 6.17 5.94 8.49
C LEU A 124 5.34 7.19 8.78
N ILE A 125 5.75 7.95 9.79
CA ILE A 125 5.25 9.28 10.10
C ILE A 125 6.41 10.25 9.97
N LEU A 126 6.24 11.24 9.10
CA LEU A 126 7.18 12.32 8.85
C LEU A 126 6.67 13.51 9.65
N PHE A 127 7.35 13.82 10.74
CA PHE A 127 7.02 14.95 11.59
C PHE A 127 7.54 16.23 10.96
N TYR A 128 6.60 17.03 10.46
CA TYR A 128 6.87 18.31 9.86
C TYR A 128 6.70 19.41 10.91
N LEU A 129 7.81 20.01 11.35
CA LEU A 129 7.75 21.19 12.18
C LEU A 129 7.25 22.34 11.32
N THR A 130 6.09 22.86 11.72
CA THR A 130 5.51 24.03 11.06
C THR A 130 6.32 25.29 11.39
N LYS A 131 5.85 26.47 10.95
CA LYS A 131 6.56 27.73 11.17
C LYS A 131 7.04 27.89 12.63
N PRO A 132 8.25 28.43 12.86
CA PRO A 132 9.16 29.01 11.86
C PRO A 132 10.03 28.00 11.10
N ASP A 133 10.17 26.76 11.58
CA ASP A 133 11.21 25.84 11.08
C ASP A 133 10.93 25.35 9.66
N GLY A 134 9.69 24.90 9.39
CA GLY A 134 9.24 24.51 8.05
C GLY A 134 9.98 23.30 7.46
N LEU A 135 10.35 22.32 8.29
CA LEU A 135 11.16 21.16 7.88
C LEU A 135 10.60 19.84 8.40
N ILE A 136 10.94 18.73 7.73
CA ILE A 136 10.74 17.39 8.30
C ILE A 136 11.85 17.18 9.32
N HIS A 137 11.49 17.20 10.59
CA HIS A 137 12.45 17.09 11.69
C HIS A 137 12.78 15.63 11.97
N ASP A 138 11.74 14.79 12.02
CA ASP A 138 11.87 13.40 12.44
C ASP A 138 11.05 12.42 11.61
N ILE A 139 11.54 11.19 11.57
CA ILE A 139 10.83 10.05 10.99
C ILE A 139 10.56 9.03 12.09
N PHE A 140 9.30 8.63 12.20
CA PHE A 140 8.85 7.60 13.13
C PHE A 140 8.16 6.48 12.36
N ARG A 141 8.09 5.30 12.98
CA ARG A 141 7.38 4.13 12.48
C ARG A 141 6.23 3.78 13.40
N VAL A 142 5.06 3.50 12.85
CA VAL A 142 3.92 2.95 13.59
C VAL A 142 4.24 1.50 13.99
N ILE A 143 4.24 1.20 15.28
CA ILE A 143 4.59 -0.14 15.81
C ILE A 143 3.43 -0.85 16.50
N GLY A 144 2.29 -0.17 16.69
CA GLY A 144 1.09 -0.74 17.31
C GLY A 144 -0.18 -0.52 16.47
N PRO A 145 -1.30 -1.15 16.84
CA PRO A 145 -2.58 -0.96 16.16
C PRO A 145 -3.12 0.46 16.37
N VAL A 146 -3.78 1.02 15.34
CA VAL A 146 -4.46 2.31 15.44
C VAL A 146 -5.76 2.17 16.22
N LYS A 147 -5.89 2.96 17.29
CA LYS A 147 -7.07 2.98 18.17
C LYS A 147 -7.69 4.38 18.19
N SER A 148 -9.01 4.46 18.11
CA SER A 148 -9.72 5.74 18.25
C SER A 148 -9.90 6.13 19.71
N LYS A 149 -9.66 7.39 20.05
CA LYS A 149 -10.04 8.03 21.33
C LYS A 149 -11.00 9.19 21.06
N LYS A 150 -11.86 9.52 22.03
CA LYS A 150 -12.62 10.78 21.97
C LYS A 150 -11.64 11.94 22.13
N ALA A 151 -11.62 12.87 21.19
CA ALA A 151 -10.74 14.03 21.27
C ALA A 151 -11.20 14.93 22.43
N ALA A 152 -10.30 15.22 23.38
CA ALA A 152 -10.63 16.08 24.53
C ALA A 152 -10.86 17.55 24.15
N HIS A 153 -10.37 17.97 22.98
CA HIS A 153 -10.28 19.37 22.55
C HIS A 153 -11.07 19.68 21.25
N ARG A 154 -11.77 18.71 20.67
CA ARG A 154 -12.71 18.95 19.55
C ARG A 154 -14.14 18.86 20.06
N ASN A 155 -14.91 19.92 19.88
CA ASN A 155 -16.32 20.02 20.25
C ASN A 155 -17.08 18.70 19.94
N ALA A 156 -17.39 17.95 21.00
CA ALA A 156 -18.33 16.83 21.15
C ALA A 156 -18.42 15.67 20.11
N SER A 157 -17.79 15.72 18.93
CA SER A 157 -17.99 14.71 17.86
C SER A 157 -16.72 14.19 17.17
N GLY A 158 -15.56 14.79 17.45
CA GLY A 158 -14.29 14.40 16.83
C GLY A 158 -13.67 13.15 17.45
N LYS A 159 -13.59 12.05 16.70
CA LYS A 159 -12.69 10.93 17.04
C LYS A 159 -11.27 11.29 16.60
N ASP A 160 -10.31 11.12 17.50
CA ASP A 160 -8.89 11.18 17.19
C ASP A 160 -8.31 9.76 17.21
N PHE A 161 -7.23 9.52 16.47
CA PHE A 161 -6.68 8.18 16.25
C PHE A 161 -5.24 8.13 16.74
N PHE A 162 -4.92 7.15 17.57
CA PHE A 162 -3.61 7.03 18.19
C PHE A 162 -2.98 5.67 17.91
N ALA A 163 -1.66 5.65 17.79
CA ALA A 163 -0.88 4.43 17.79
C ALA A 163 0.47 4.66 18.47
N SER A 164 1.06 3.58 18.98
CA SER A 164 2.45 3.61 19.45
C SER A 164 3.38 3.78 18.25
N VAL A 165 4.28 4.76 18.33
CA VAL A 165 5.27 5.06 17.30
C VAL A 165 6.68 4.98 17.84
N ARG A 166 7.63 4.56 17.00
CA ARG A 166 9.05 4.44 17.34
C ARG A 166 9.89 5.24 16.37
N ARG A 167 10.80 6.06 16.89
CA ARG A 167 11.77 6.83 16.10
C ARG A 167 12.62 5.87 15.25
N VAL A 168 12.82 6.20 13.98
CA VAL A 168 13.64 5.41 13.03
C VAL A 168 15.11 5.79 13.16
#